data_AF-A0A504JE30-F1
#
_entry.id   AF-A0A504JE30-F1
#
_cell.length_a   1.000
_cell.length_b   1.000
_cell.length_c   1.000
_cell.angle_alpha   90.00
_cell.angle_beta   90.00
_cell.angle_gamma   90.00
#
_symmetry.space_group_name_H-M   'P 1'
#
loop_
_entity.id
_entity.type
_entity.pdbx_description
1 polymer ?
#
loop_
_entity_poly.entity_id
_entity_poly.type
_entity_poly.pdbx_seq_one_letter_code
_entity_poly.pdbx_strand_id
1 'polypeptide(L)'
;MCNRYIRFICIGIMYFYLIHTATSQTEFSSGLLPEITFSTKISDRFKLIHAVESRQIITDNTKENSFNYDYILTDFTTLLSTKVGASGVLNLGYLFRVEEDQIIHRSIQQYNIVQLLRRGRIGHRVATDQTFTNNEAPEFRLRYRITLEKPLTGDEIDPKEFYIKLGNEYLTSFQQDETDLEIRILPFLGYEINKKSKIEIGPDYRISGFSESGSSHKLWLSIGWFYAFDTRNKEQHTK
;
A
#
# COMPACT_ATOMS: atom_id res chain seq x y z
N MET A 1 -16.06 10.54 -53.95
CA MET A 1 -15.88 9.64 -52.78
C MET A 1 -14.49 9.71 -52.15
N CYS A 2 -13.40 9.97 -52.90
CA CYS A 2 -12.02 10.05 -52.38
C CYS A 2 -11.81 11.09 -51.24
N ASN A 3 -12.44 12.26 -51.31
CA ASN A 3 -12.25 13.36 -50.36
C ASN A 3 -12.78 13.07 -48.93
N ARG A 4 -13.72 12.11 -48.77
CA ARG A 4 -14.29 11.78 -47.46
C ARG A 4 -13.35 10.90 -46.63
N TYR A 5 -12.65 9.96 -47.27
CA TYR A 5 -11.68 9.07 -46.62
C TYR A 5 -10.40 9.80 -46.21
N ILE A 6 -9.94 10.75 -47.02
CA ILE A 6 -8.77 11.59 -46.70
C ILE A 6 -9.01 12.41 -45.42
N ARG A 7 -10.21 12.97 -45.24
CA ARG A 7 -10.58 13.70 -44.01
C ARG A 7 -10.56 12.81 -42.77
N PHE A 8 -11.03 11.57 -42.85
CA PHE A 8 -10.99 10.63 -41.72
C PHE A 8 -9.55 10.21 -41.37
N ILE A 9 -8.69 10.01 -42.38
CA ILE A 9 -7.27 9.69 -42.17
C ILE A 9 -6.55 10.89 -41.53
N CYS A 10 -6.80 12.12 -42.00
CA CYS A 10 -6.22 13.32 -41.40
C CYS A 10 -6.68 13.55 -39.95
N ILE A 11 -7.96 13.30 -39.64
CA ILE A 11 -8.48 13.37 -38.26
C ILE A 11 -7.84 12.28 -37.40
N GLY A 12 -7.67 11.06 -37.93
CA GLY A 12 -6.99 9.96 -37.24
C GLY A 12 -5.52 10.25 -36.95
N ILE A 13 -4.79 10.83 -37.91
CA ILE A 13 -3.39 11.25 -37.73
C ILE A 13 -3.28 12.42 -36.75
N MET A 14 -4.19 13.39 -36.81
CA MET A 14 -4.23 14.51 -35.86
C MET A 14 -4.55 14.03 -34.43
N TYR A 15 -5.46 13.06 -34.30
CA TYR A 15 -5.77 12.41 -33.01
C TYR A 15 -4.59 11.59 -32.49
N PHE A 16 -3.88 10.89 -33.37
CA PHE A 16 -2.66 10.15 -33.03
C PHE A 16 -1.52 11.09 -32.58
N TYR A 17 -1.37 12.25 -33.23
CA TYR A 17 -0.43 13.30 -32.81
C TYR A 17 -0.81 13.94 -31.46
N LEU A 18 -2.11 14.18 -31.21
CA LEU A 18 -2.61 14.70 -29.93
C LEU A 18 -2.34 13.73 -28.76
N ILE A 19 -2.46 12.42 -28.99
CA ILE A 19 -2.12 11.40 -27.99
C ILE A 19 -0.61 11.40 -27.71
N HIS A 20 0.23 11.54 -28.73
CA HIS A 20 1.69 11.58 -28.56
C HIS A 20 2.19 12.82 -27.81
N THR A 21 1.56 13.99 -27.99
CA THR A 21 1.94 15.20 -27.23
C THR A 21 1.56 15.15 -25.75
N ALA A 22 0.67 14.22 -25.36
CA ALA A 22 0.20 14.08 -23.98
C ALA A 22 1.07 13.13 -23.12
N THR A 23 2.02 12.40 -23.70
CA THR A 23 2.82 11.37 -22.99
C THR A 23 4.22 11.84 -22.59
N SER A 24 4.53 13.14 -22.67
CA SER A 24 5.91 13.66 -22.54
C SER A 24 6.18 14.49 -21.27
N GLN A 25 5.31 14.44 -20.25
CA GLN A 25 5.48 15.21 -19.00
C GLN A 25 5.12 14.39 -17.76
N THR A 26 5.40 13.10 -17.77
CA THR A 26 4.96 12.19 -16.71
C THR A 26 6.16 11.53 -16.05
N GLU A 27 6.37 11.82 -14.77
CA GLU A 27 7.40 11.14 -13.98
C GLU A 27 6.96 9.70 -13.73
N PHE A 28 7.85 8.75 -13.96
CA PHE A 28 7.61 7.34 -13.75
C PHE A 28 8.82 6.68 -13.08
N SER A 29 8.57 6.03 -11.95
CA SER A 29 9.54 5.14 -11.33
C SER A 29 8.96 3.77 -11.01
N SER A 30 9.84 2.77 -10.99
CA SER A 30 9.48 1.41 -10.59
C SER A 30 10.54 0.76 -9.71
N GLY A 31 10.10 -0.16 -8.87
CA GLY A 31 10.96 -0.70 -7.82
C GLY A 31 10.38 -1.91 -7.08
N LEU A 32 11.00 -2.23 -5.96
CA LEU A 32 10.64 -3.33 -5.06
C LEU A 32 10.16 -2.79 -3.71
N LEU A 33 9.17 -3.48 -3.14
CA LEU A 33 8.59 -3.15 -1.83
C LEU A 33 8.38 -4.41 -0.98
N PRO A 34 9.47 -5.07 -0.53
CA PRO A 34 9.37 -6.19 0.40
C PRO A 34 8.94 -5.73 1.80
N GLU A 35 8.03 -6.48 2.41
CA GLU A 35 7.50 -6.27 3.75
C GLU A 35 7.46 -7.59 4.54
N ILE A 36 7.86 -7.54 5.80
CA ILE A 36 7.64 -8.63 6.76
C ILE A 36 6.84 -8.09 7.93
N THR A 37 5.70 -8.72 8.22
CA THR A 37 4.83 -8.39 9.34
C THR A 37 4.73 -9.55 10.33
N PHE A 38 5.03 -9.25 11.60
CA PHE A 38 4.82 -10.13 12.73
C PHE A 38 3.67 -9.64 13.58
N SER A 39 2.91 -10.56 14.17
CA SER A 39 1.88 -10.18 15.11
C SER A 39 1.75 -11.15 16.27
N THR A 40 1.51 -10.62 17.46
CA THR A 40 1.43 -11.41 18.70
C THR A 40 0.28 -10.94 19.56
N LYS A 41 -0.50 -11.89 20.10
CA LYS A 41 -1.54 -11.58 21.08
C LYS A 41 -0.86 -11.40 22.44
N ILE A 42 -0.94 -10.21 23.05
CA ILE A 42 -0.30 -9.94 24.35
C ILE A 42 -1.28 -10.08 25.52
N SER A 43 -2.59 -9.97 25.25
CA SER A 43 -3.67 -10.27 26.19
C SER A 43 -4.94 -10.60 25.43
N ASP A 44 -6.04 -10.93 26.11
CA ASP A 44 -7.32 -11.17 25.45
C ASP A 44 -7.87 -9.97 24.68
N ARG A 45 -7.49 -8.77 25.08
CA ARG A 45 -7.92 -7.52 24.45
C ARG A 45 -6.94 -6.99 23.41
N PHE A 46 -5.63 -7.17 23.64
CA PHE A 46 -4.59 -6.49 22.89
C PHE A 46 -3.74 -7.44 22.05
N LYS A 47 -3.44 -6.98 20.83
CA LYS A 47 -2.52 -7.60 19.88
C LYS A 47 -1.47 -6.57 19.49
N LEU A 48 -0.21 -6.99 19.43
CA LEU A 48 0.90 -6.17 18.95
C LEU A 48 1.24 -6.61 17.52
N ILE A 49 1.48 -5.67 16.63
CA ILE A 49 1.84 -5.90 15.23
C ILE A 49 3.12 -5.12 14.96
N HIS A 50 4.14 -5.79 14.43
CA HIS A 50 5.38 -5.18 13.98
C HIS A 50 5.53 -5.43 12.49
N ALA A 51 5.94 -4.42 11.73
CA ALA A 51 6.22 -4.55 10.31
C ALA A 51 7.55 -3.89 9.97
N VAL A 52 8.30 -4.51 9.05
CA VAL A 52 9.49 -3.93 8.42
C VAL A 52 9.25 -3.92 6.92
N GLU A 53 9.21 -2.72 6.32
CA GLU A 53 9.07 -2.52 4.87
C GLU A 53 10.33 -1.82 4.35
N SER A 54 10.92 -2.33 3.27
CA SER A 54 12.02 -1.65 2.59
C SER A 54 11.61 -1.22 1.19
N ARG A 55 12.16 -0.12 0.70
CA ARG A 55 11.84 0.44 -0.61
C ARG A 55 13.09 0.63 -1.45
N GLN A 56 13.08 0.08 -2.66
CA GLN A 56 14.20 0.18 -3.60
C GLN A 56 13.71 0.55 -5.00
N ILE A 57 14.24 1.60 -5.62
CA ILE A 57 13.95 1.98 -7.01
C ILE A 57 14.94 1.26 -7.94
N ILE A 58 14.45 0.78 -9.07
CA ILE A 58 15.23 0.11 -10.12
C ILE A 58 15.22 0.94 -11.41
N THR A 59 14.11 1.63 -11.66
CA THR A 59 13.96 2.45 -12.86
C THR A 59 13.34 3.78 -12.49
N ASP A 60 13.88 4.84 -13.04
CA ASP A 60 13.42 6.22 -12.84
C ASP A 60 13.66 7.02 -14.12
N ASN A 61 12.60 7.42 -14.80
CA ASN A 61 12.71 8.14 -16.07
C ASN A 61 13.12 9.61 -15.92
N THR A 62 13.18 10.12 -14.68
CA THR A 62 13.63 11.49 -14.40
C THR A 62 15.15 11.61 -14.34
N LYS A 63 15.86 10.48 -14.23
CA LYS A 63 17.33 10.42 -14.14
C LYS A 63 17.95 10.22 -15.52
N GLU A 64 19.20 10.69 -15.68
CA GLU A 64 19.98 10.56 -16.92
C GLU A 64 20.14 9.07 -17.33
N ASN A 65 20.51 8.22 -16.37
CA ASN A 65 20.43 6.78 -16.54
C ASN A 65 19.14 6.25 -15.92
N SER A 66 18.18 5.92 -16.78
CA SER A 66 16.86 5.50 -16.33
C SER A 66 16.85 4.15 -15.60
N PHE A 67 17.87 3.32 -15.78
CA PHE A 67 18.03 2.06 -15.06
C PHE A 67 19.15 2.19 -14.03
N ASN A 68 18.76 2.49 -12.80
CA ASN A 68 19.68 2.57 -11.67
C ASN A 68 19.03 1.97 -10.42
N TYR A 69 19.82 1.20 -9.67
CA TYR A 69 19.38 0.65 -8.40
C TYR A 69 19.65 1.67 -7.29
N ASP A 70 18.59 2.13 -6.64
CA ASP A 70 18.65 3.04 -5.50
C ASP A 70 17.87 2.47 -4.33
N TYR A 71 18.54 2.23 -3.21
CA TYR A 71 17.88 1.96 -1.95
C TYR A 71 17.38 3.27 -1.36
N ILE A 72 16.09 3.36 -1.02
CA ILE A 72 15.46 4.62 -0.60
C ILE A 72 15.32 4.70 0.92
N LEU A 73 14.68 3.70 1.52
CA LEU A 73 14.32 3.73 2.94
C LEU A 73 13.99 2.35 3.50
N THR A 74 13.98 2.27 4.84
CA THR A 74 13.31 1.21 5.60
C THR A 74 12.41 1.79 6.67
N ASP A 75 11.17 1.28 6.70
CA ASP A 75 10.15 1.58 7.70
C ASP A 75 10.08 0.47 8.75
N PHE A 76 10.10 0.85 10.01
CA PHE A 76 9.82 0.00 11.16
C PHE A 76 8.53 0.47 11.81
N THR A 77 7.44 -0.30 11.64
CA THR A 77 6.12 0.05 12.17
C THR A 77 5.78 -0.85 13.34
N THR A 78 5.23 -0.27 14.41
CA THR A 78 4.64 -0.99 15.54
C THR A 78 3.23 -0.48 15.82
N LEU A 79 2.24 -1.37 15.84
CA LEU A 79 0.84 -1.07 16.13
C LEU A 79 0.34 -1.90 17.32
N LEU A 80 -0.33 -1.24 18.25
CA LEU A 80 -1.17 -1.86 19.27
C LEU A 80 -2.61 -1.90 18.77
N SER A 81 -3.18 -3.10 18.67
CA SER A 81 -4.51 -3.36 18.15
C SER A 81 -5.46 -3.85 19.24
N THR A 82 -6.69 -3.35 19.25
CA THR A 82 -7.81 -3.85 20.08
C THR A 82 -9.07 -4.00 19.25
N LYS A 83 -9.84 -5.05 19.51
CA LYS A 83 -11.18 -5.18 18.93
C LYS A 83 -12.12 -4.14 19.54
N VAL A 84 -13.02 -3.61 18.71
CA VAL A 84 -14.09 -2.68 19.09
C VAL A 84 -15.36 -3.12 18.37
N GLY A 85 -16.37 -3.56 19.13
CA GLY A 85 -17.59 -4.15 18.57
C GLY A 85 -17.35 -5.51 17.90
N ALA A 86 -18.27 -5.92 17.02
CA ALA A 86 -18.25 -7.25 16.40
C ALA A 86 -17.24 -7.37 15.24
N SER A 87 -17.06 -6.31 14.47
CA SER A 87 -16.27 -6.31 13.22
C SER A 87 -15.17 -5.24 13.17
N GLY A 88 -15.06 -4.40 14.20
CA GLY A 88 -14.14 -3.26 14.25
C GLY A 88 -12.83 -3.59 14.96
N VAL A 89 -11.74 -2.99 14.50
CA VAL A 89 -10.42 -3.03 15.14
C VAL A 89 -9.82 -1.63 15.15
N LEU A 90 -9.52 -1.12 16.34
CA LEU A 90 -8.77 0.11 16.54
C LEU A 90 -7.28 -0.22 16.67
N ASN A 91 -6.44 0.57 16.00
CA ASN A 91 -4.99 0.48 16.05
C ASN A 91 -4.40 1.84 16.40
N LEU A 92 -3.48 1.84 17.35
CA LEU A 92 -2.64 2.97 17.68
C LEU A 92 -1.19 2.53 17.49
N GLY A 93 -0.36 3.36 16.87
CA GLY A 93 0.99 2.93 16.61
C GLY A 93 1.95 4.02 16.22
N TYR A 94 3.14 3.58 15.90
CA TYR A 94 4.29 4.39 15.63
C TYR A 94 5.12 3.77 14.52
N LEU A 95 5.62 4.62 13.63
CA LEU A 95 6.55 4.24 12.58
C LEU A 95 7.83 5.05 12.76
N PHE A 96 8.94 4.31 12.73
CA PHE A 96 10.30 4.82 12.71
C PHE A 96 10.87 4.51 11.34
N ARG A 97 11.24 5.54 10.58
CA ARG A 97 11.77 5.42 9.23
C ARG A 97 13.22 5.84 9.19
N VAL A 98 14.03 5.04 8.51
CA VAL A 98 15.43 5.33 8.20
C VAL A 98 15.55 5.59 6.71
N GLU A 99 15.93 6.81 6.37
CA GLU A 99 16.38 7.24 5.04
C GLU A 99 17.91 7.45 5.10
N GLU A 100 18.56 7.70 3.96
CA GLU A 100 20.03 7.85 3.90
C GLU A 100 20.55 8.96 4.84
N ASP A 101 19.89 10.12 4.81
CA ASP A 101 20.35 11.32 5.52
C ASP A 101 19.49 11.71 6.73
N GLN A 102 18.40 10.98 6.99
CA GLN A 102 17.47 11.38 8.04
C GLN A 102 16.66 10.23 8.64
N ILE A 103 16.16 10.52 9.84
CA ILE A 103 15.22 9.68 10.55
C ILE A 103 13.88 10.41 10.59
N ILE A 104 12.82 9.70 10.22
CA ILE A 104 11.45 10.23 10.23
C ILE A 104 10.62 9.47 11.26
N HIS A 105 9.82 10.22 12.00
CA HIS A 105 8.95 9.70 13.04
C HIS A 105 7.49 9.90 12.65
N ARG A 106 6.65 8.88 12.83
CA ARG A 106 5.23 8.99 12.50
C ARG A 106 4.35 8.35 13.57
N SER A 107 3.39 9.11 14.09
CA SER A 107 2.30 8.57 14.93
C SER A 107 1.12 8.19 14.06
N ILE A 108 0.51 7.04 14.35
CA ILE A 108 -0.51 6.42 13.50
C ILE A 108 -1.75 6.07 14.33
N GLN A 109 -2.93 6.43 13.82
CA GLN A 109 -4.21 5.96 14.34
C GLN A 109 -5.01 5.34 13.19
N GLN A 110 -5.55 4.12 13.37
CA GLN A 110 -6.29 3.43 12.32
C GLN A 110 -7.52 2.71 12.87
N TYR A 111 -8.63 2.82 12.16
CA TYR A 111 -9.83 2.04 12.40
C TYR A 111 -10.10 1.14 11.20
N ASN A 112 -10.22 -0.17 11.45
CA ASN A 112 -10.50 -1.17 10.44
C ASN A 112 -11.86 -1.81 10.69
N ILE A 113 -12.61 -2.06 9.63
CA ILE A 113 -13.90 -2.75 9.66
C ILE A 113 -13.82 -3.89 8.66
N VAL A 114 -14.20 -5.10 9.07
CA VAL A 114 -14.31 -6.25 8.18
C VAL A 114 -15.77 -6.64 7.99
N GLN A 115 -16.21 -6.64 6.74
CA GLN A 115 -17.51 -7.16 6.32
C GLN A 115 -17.30 -8.54 5.68
N LEU A 116 -17.93 -9.56 6.25
CA LEU A 116 -17.93 -10.90 5.68
C LEU A 116 -18.93 -10.99 4.52
N LEU A 117 -18.53 -11.59 3.42
CA LEU A 117 -19.39 -11.96 2.30
C LEU A 117 -19.65 -13.47 2.35
N ARG A 118 -20.57 -13.98 1.53
CA ARG A 118 -20.73 -15.45 1.36
C ARG A 118 -19.45 -16.11 0.86
N ARG A 119 -18.67 -15.41 0.02
CA ARG A 119 -17.39 -15.86 -0.54
C ARG A 119 -16.38 -14.74 -0.43
N GLY A 120 -15.54 -14.79 0.59
CA GLY A 120 -14.54 -13.77 0.87
C GLY A 120 -15.00 -12.66 1.81
N ARG A 121 -14.28 -11.54 1.81
CA ARG A 121 -14.50 -10.42 2.74
C ARG A 121 -14.12 -9.08 2.12
N ILE A 122 -14.78 -8.03 2.60
CA ILE A 122 -14.43 -6.64 2.33
C ILE A 122 -13.83 -6.04 3.59
N GLY A 123 -12.68 -5.38 3.45
CA GLY A 123 -12.02 -4.61 4.50
C GLY A 123 -12.11 -3.12 4.20
N HIS A 124 -12.49 -2.33 5.19
CA HIS A 124 -12.39 -0.87 5.17
C HIS A 124 -11.37 -0.45 6.20
N ARG A 125 -10.49 0.50 5.85
CA ARG A 125 -9.55 1.12 6.77
C ARG A 125 -9.58 2.62 6.61
N VAL A 126 -9.85 3.32 7.70
CA VAL A 126 -9.61 4.76 7.82
C VAL A 126 -8.39 4.92 8.72
N ALA A 127 -7.41 5.70 8.29
CA ALA A 127 -6.22 5.98 9.08
C ALA A 127 -5.87 7.46 9.02
N THR A 128 -5.39 7.97 10.14
CA THR A 128 -4.73 9.26 10.23
C THR A 128 -3.32 9.05 10.72
N ASP A 129 -2.39 9.84 10.20
CA ASP A 129 -1.03 9.86 10.74
C ASP A 129 -0.44 11.27 10.74
N GLN A 130 0.48 11.49 11.68
CA GLN A 130 1.25 12.73 11.80
C GLN A 130 2.72 12.37 11.67
N THR A 131 3.42 13.02 10.75
CA THR A 131 4.81 12.74 10.42
C THR A 131 5.67 13.93 10.78
N PHE A 132 6.79 13.63 11.45
CA PHE A 132 7.74 14.58 11.96
C PHE A 132 9.09 14.28 11.33
N THR A 133 9.59 15.27 10.59
CA THR A 133 10.88 15.26 9.91
C THR A 133 11.68 16.44 10.43
N ASN A 134 13.01 16.32 10.50
CA ASN A 134 13.85 17.44 10.92
C ASN A 134 13.73 18.58 9.89
N ASN A 135 13.64 19.82 10.36
CA ASN A 135 13.61 21.04 9.54
C ASN A 135 12.40 21.19 8.60
N GLU A 136 11.36 20.39 8.77
CA GLU A 136 10.08 20.52 8.04
C GLU A 136 8.92 20.69 9.02
N ALA A 137 7.82 21.30 8.56
CA ALA A 137 6.59 21.29 9.35
C ALA A 137 5.98 19.88 9.36
N PRO A 138 5.24 19.52 10.43
CA PRO A 138 4.56 18.24 10.49
C PRO A 138 3.62 18.02 9.30
N GLU A 139 3.72 16.84 8.68
CA GLU A 139 2.79 16.40 7.63
C GLU A 139 1.65 15.61 8.28
N PHE A 140 0.41 16.01 7.98
CA PHE A 140 -0.79 15.31 8.41
C PHE A 140 -1.38 14.54 7.25
N ARG A 141 -1.73 13.27 7.47
CA ARG A 141 -2.30 12.42 6.43
C ARG A 141 -3.63 11.82 6.83
N LEU A 142 -4.55 11.79 5.88
CA LEU A 142 -5.80 11.05 5.93
C LEU A 142 -5.78 9.98 4.85
N ARG A 143 -6.05 8.73 5.24
CA ARG A 143 -6.04 7.58 4.36
C ARG A 143 -7.36 6.82 4.46
N TYR A 144 -7.95 6.51 3.32
CA TYR A 144 -9.01 5.52 3.20
C TYR A 144 -8.59 4.39 2.27
N ARG A 145 -8.69 3.14 2.72
CA ARG A 145 -8.45 1.94 1.92
C ARG A 145 -9.66 1.02 1.96
N ILE A 146 -10.03 0.51 0.80
CA ILE A 146 -10.97 -0.61 0.65
C ILE A 146 -10.25 -1.80 0.03
N THR A 147 -10.53 -3.00 0.54
CA THR A 147 -9.96 -4.25 0.02
C THR A 147 -11.03 -5.31 -0.14
N LEU A 148 -11.01 -6.04 -1.25
CA LEU A 148 -11.75 -7.28 -1.45
C LEU A 148 -10.76 -8.45 -1.40
N GLU A 149 -11.02 -9.44 -0.57
CA GLU A 149 -10.28 -10.71 -0.54
C GLU A 149 -11.23 -11.85 -0.90
N LYS A 150 -10.86 -12.68 -1.87
CA LYS A 150 -11.69 -13.78 -2.37
C LYS A 150 -10.86 -15.05 -2.53
N PRO A 151 -11.26 -16.18 -1.91
CA PRO A 151 -10.60 -17.46 -2.14
C PRO A 151 -10.73 -17.90 -3.60
N LEU A 152 -9.73 -18.59 -4.12
CA LEU A 152 -9.80 -19.15 -5.49
C LEU A 152 -10.62 -20.43 -5.53
N THR A 153 -10.77 -21.11 -4.39
CA THR A 153 -11.50 -22.37 -4.22
C THR A 153 -12.37 -22.32 -2.96
N GLY A 154 -13.62 -22.76 -3.04
CA GLY A 154 -14.49 -22.79 -1.85
C GLY A 154 -15.04 -21.42 -1.46
N ASP A 155 -15.39 -21.28 -0.17
CA ASP A 155 -16.13 -20.12 0.36
C ASP A 155 -15.30 -19.26 1.34
N GLU A 156 -14.26 -19.84 1.96
CA GLU A 156 -13.33 -19.17 2.88
C GLU A 156 -11.88 -19.38 2.42
N ILE A 157 -10.94 -18.55 2.89
CA ILE A 157 -9.51 -18.71 2.58
C ILE A 157 -8.94 -19.77 3.52
N ASP A 158 -8.73 -20.96 3.00
CA ASP A 158 -8.24 -22.10 3.77
C ASP A 158 -6.70 -22.20 3.77
N PRO A 159 -6.11 -22.87 4.77
CA PRO A 159 -4.70 -23.26 4.72
C PRO A 159 -4.35 -24.01 3.43
N LYS A 160 -3.20 -23.65 2.86
CA LYS A 160 -2.63 -24.13 1.60
C LYS A 160 -3.42 -23.71 0.36
N GLU A 161 -4.13 -22.59 0.42
CA GLU A 161 -4.96 -22.09 -0.67
C GLU A 161 -4.47 -20.74 -1.19
N PHE A 162 -4.69 -20.51 -2.48
CA PHE A 162 -4.51 -19.20 -3.10
C PHE A 162 -5.78 -18.36 -2.99
N TYR A 163 -5.62 -17.05 -2.89
CA TYR A 163 -6.70 -16.08 -2.93
C TYR A 163 -6.29 -14.83 -3.71
N ILE A 164 -7.28 -14.12 -4.24
CA ILE A 164 -7.06 -12.80 -4.85
C ILE A 164 -7.38 -11.73 -3.82
N LYS A 165 -6.57 -10.68 -3.78
CA LYS A 165 -6.82 -9.48 -3.01
C LYS A 165 -6.75 -8.27 -3.91
N LEU A 166 -7.84 -7.51 -3.99
CA LEU A 166 -7.90 -6.26 -4.75
C LEU A 166 -8.06 -5.11 -3.77
N GLY A 167 -7.15 -4.14 -3.81
CA GLY A 167 -7.21 -2.95 -2.98
C GLY A 167 -7.25 -1.67 -3.79
N ASN A 168 -7.93 -0.67 -3.24
CA ASN A 168 -7.84 0.71 -3.67
C ASN A 168 -7.66 1.61 -2.45
N GLU A 169 -6.77 2.59 -2.57
CA GLU A 169 -6.45 3.52 -1.50
C GLU A 169 -6.44 4.96 -2.00
N TYR A 170 -6.96 5.86 -1.17
CA TYR A 170 -6.81 7.30 -1.30
C TYR A 170 -6.04 7.80 -0.09
N LEU A 171 -4.99 8.57 -0.31
CA LEU A 171 -4.15 9.17 0.70
C LEU A 171 -4.04 10.66 0.41
N THR A 172 -4.58 11.49 1.31
CA THR A 172 -4.41 12.95 1.24
C THR A 172 -3.39 13.36 2.28
N SER A 173 -2.39 14.14 1.89
CA SER A 173 -1.41 14.75 2.77
C SER A 173 -1.59 16.27 2.82
N PHE A 174 -1.31 16.84 3.98
CA PHE A 174 -1.33 18.27 4.26
C PHE A 174 -0.01 18.62 4.96
N GLN A 175 0.78 19.50 4.38
CA GLN A 175 2.03 19.98 4.96
C GLN A 175 2.19 21.47 4.66
N GLN A 176 2.19 22.30 5.70
CA GLN A 176 2.11 23.77 5.55
C GLN A 176 0.93 24.16 4.64
N ASP A 177 1.22 24.82 3.51
CA ASP A 177 0.25 25.27 2.51
C ASP A 177 0.10 24.28 1.33
N GLU A 178 0.80 23.15 1.37
CA GLU A 178 0.77 22.12 0.34
C GLU A 178 -0.22 21.01 0.67
N THR A 179 -0.96 20.57 -0.34
CA THR A 179 -1.86 19.42 -0.27
C THR A 179 -1.61 18.52 -1.46
N ASP A 180 -1.39 17.23 -1.20
CA ASP A 180 -1.27 16.23 -2.24
C ASP A 180 -2.29 15.10 -2.06
N LEU A 181 -2.69 14.51 -3.18
CA LEU A 181 -3.53 13.33 -3.21
C LEU A 181 -2.76 12.22 -3.92
N GLU A 182 -2.64 11.08 -3.27
CA GLU A 182 -2.13 9.85 -3.87
C GLU A 182 -3.26 8.82 -3.96
N ILE A 183 -3.40 8.23 -5.15
CA ILE A 183 -4.35 7.14 -5.41
C ILE A 183 -3.55 5.88 -5.69
N ARG A 184 -3.95 4.75 -5.09
CA ARG A 184 -3.29 3.46 -5.28
C ARG A 184 -4.23 2.36 -5.76
N ILE A 185 -3.69 1.46 -6.57
CA ILE A 185 -4.34 0.23 -7.04
C ILE A 185 -3.45 -0.96 -6.69
N LEU A 186 -4.03 -1.93 -5.97
CA LEU A 186 -3.29 -3.01 -5.29
C LEU A 186 -3.88 -4.40 -5.63
N PRO A 187 -3.64 -4.96 -6.83
CA PRO A 187 -4.04 -6.33 -7.14
C PRO A 187 -2.94 -7.30 -6.70
N PHE A 188 -3.23 -8.12 -5.69
CA PHE A 188 -2.31 -9.12 -5.15
C PHE A 188 -2.85 -10.53 -5.33
N LEU A 189 -1.91 -11.45 -5.56
CA LEU A 189 -2.11 -12.89 -5.37
C LEU A 189 -1.59 -13.25 -3.98
N GLY A 190 -2.47 -13.81 -3.15
CA GLY A 190 -2.14 -14.30 -1.83
C GLY A 190 -2.08 -15.81 -1.77
N TYR A 191 -1.23 -16.34 -0.89
CA TYR A 191 -1.18 -17.75 -0.54
C TYR A 191 -1.19 -17.91 0.98
N GLU A 192 -2.23 -18.56 1.49
CA GLU A 192 -2.37 -18.86 2.92
C GLU A 192 -1.57 -20.14 3.21
N ILE A 193 -0.38 -20.04 3.78
CA ILE A 193 0.49 -21.22 4.02
C ILE A 193 -0.14 -22.09 5.12
N ASN A 194 -0.60 -21.43 6.19
CA ASN A 194 -1.33 -22.03 7.30
C ASN A 194 -2.04 -20.92 8.09
N LYS A 195 -2.83 -21.28 9.11
CA LYS A 195 -3.61 -20.32 9.94
C LYS A 195 -2.79 -19.20 10.61
N LYS A 196 -1.46 -19.29 10.61
CA LYS A 196 -0.55 -18.32 11.21
C LYS A 196 0.30 -17.58 10.20
N SER A 197 0.36 -18.04 8.94
CA SER A 197 1.34 -17.54 7.97
C SER A 197 0.75 -17.44 6.59
N LYS A 198 1.00 -16.31 5.92
CA LYS A 198 0.60 -16.08 4.54
C LYS A 198 1.60 -15.20 3.82
N ILE A 199 1.61 -15.31 2.49
CA ILE A 199 2.39 -14.45 1.60
C ILE A 199 1.42 -13.75 0.64
N GLU A 200 1.66 -12.48 0.35
CA GLU A 200 0.96 -11.71 -0.67
C GLU A 200 2.00 -11.11 -1.64
N ILE A 201 1.75 -11.19 -2.95
CA ILE A 201 2.63 -10.62 -3.97
C ILE A 201 1.80 -9.97 -5.09
N GLY A 202 2.29 -8.85 -5.61
CA GLY A 202 1.79 -8.25 -6.85
C GLY A 202 2.14 -6.77 -6.98
N PRO A 203 1.62 -6.09 -8.01
CA PRO A 203 1.93 -4.69 -8.23
C PRO A 203 1.22 -3.77 -7.23
N ASP A 204 1.93 -2.74 -6.77
CA ASP A 204 1.38 -1.57 -6.09
C ASP A 204 1.62 -0.36 -6.99
N TYR A 205 0.56 0.05 -7.69
CA TYR A 205 0.59 1.20 -8.59
C TYR A 205 0.05 2.42 -7.88
N ARG A 206 0.79 3.53 -7.94
CA ARG A 206 0.48 4.80 -7.28
C ARG A 206 0.55 5.94 -8.28
N ILE A 207 -0.37 6.86 -8.15
CA ILE A 207 -0.38 8.13 -8.86
C ILE A 207 -0.58 9.26 -7.85
N SER A 208 0.25 10.29 -7.93
CA SER A 208 0.26 11.45 -7.04
C SER A 208 0.60 12.72 -7.83
N GLY A 209 0.61 13.88 -7.15
CA GLY A 209 1.05 15.14 -7.77
C GLY A 209 0.07 15.64 -8.82
N PHE A 210 -1.22 15.69 -8.48
CA PHE A 210 -2.29 16.17 -9.39
C PHE A 210 -2.28 17.70 -9.60
N SER A 211 -1.11 18.35 -9.49
CA SER A 211 -0.91 19.79 -9.63
C SER A 211 -0.45 20.16 -11.06
N GLU A 212 -0.22 21.46 -11.30
CA GLU A 212 0.12 22.03 -12.62
C GLU A 212 1.42 21.46 -13.25
N SER A 213 2.28 20.81 -12.46
CA SER A 213 3.56 20.21 -12.87
C SER A 213 3.45 18.82 -13.52
N GLY A 214 2.26 18.23 -13.60
CA GLY A 214 2.03 16.88 -14.13
C GLY A 214 2.08 15.80 -13.05
N SER A 215 1.47 14.64 -13.35
CA SER A 215 1.34 13.53 -12.40
C SER A 215 2.61 12.69 -12.27
N SER A 216 2.88 12.23 -11.06
CA SER A 216 3.96 11.30 -10.74
C SER A 216 3.42 9.88 -10.57
N HIS A 217 4.04 8.92 -11.23
CA HIS A 217 3.60 7.53 -11.30
C HIS A 217 4.65 6.61 -10.70
N LYS A 218 4.24 5.72 -9.79
CA LYS A 218 5.14 4.77 -9.13
C LYS A 218 4.58 3.37 -9.22
N LEU A 219 5.39 2.42 -9.65
CA LEU A 219 5.03 1.00 -9.73
C LEU A 219 5.98 0.15 -8.90
N TRP A 220 5.47 -0.45 -7.82
CA TRP A 220 6.25 -1.35 -6.99
C TRP A 220 5.85 -2.79 -7.25
N LEU A 221 6.82 -3.71 -7.29
CA LEU A 221 6.56 -5.11 -6.99
C LEU A 221 6.55 -5.28 -5.48
N SER A 222 5.36 -5.45 -4.90
CA SER A 222 5.18 -5.65 -3.46
C SER A 222 5.21 -7.13 -3.12
N ILE A 223 5.93 -7.47 -2.05
CA ILE A 223 6.05 -8.82 -1.52
C ILE A 223 5.89 -8.76 -0.01
N GLY A 224 4.76 -9.23 0.51
CA GLY A 224 4.46 -9.23 1.94
C GLY A 224 4.48 -10.64 2.53
N TRP A 225 5.24 -10.87 3.60
CA TRP A 225 5.12 -12.07 4.44
C TRP A 225 4.53 -11.71 5.80
N PHE A 226 3.46 -12.41 6.19
CA PHE A 226 2.75 -12.16 7.43
C PHE A 226 2.81 -13.39 8.32
N TYR A 227 3.17 -13.21 9.59
CA TYR A 227 3.23 -14.28 10.58
C TYR A 227 2.57 -13.90 11.91
N ALA A 228 1.78 -14.79 12.49
CA ALA A 228 1.08 -14.63 13.76
C ALA A 228 1.59 -15.62 14.82
N PHE A 229 2.18 -15.10 15.90
CA PHE A 229 2.55 -15.86 17.09
C PHE A 229 1.31 -16.14 17.97
N ASP A 230 1.23 -17.37 18.48
CA ASP A 230 0.23 -17.75 19.49
C ASP A 230 0.94 -17.91 20.85
N THR A 231 0.68 -16.99 21.77
CA THR A 231 1.31 -16.93 23.10
C THR A 231 0.54 -17.71 24.16
N ARG A 232 -0.64 -18.28 23.83
CA ARG A 232 -1.53 -18.96 24.81
C ARG A 232 -1.01 -20.31 25.32
N ASN A 233 0.13 -20.79 24.84
CA ASN A 233 0.69 -22.09 25.23
C ASN A 233 1.76 -22.03 26.35
N LYS A 234 2.06 -20.87 26.94
CA LYS A 234 3.13 -20.77 27.95
C LYS A 234 2.71 -21.02 29.41
N GLU A 235 1.41 -21.17 29.71
CA GLU A 235 0.94 -21.38 31.09
C GLU A 235 0.65 -22.85 31.46
N GLN A 236 0.88 -23.83 30.57
CA GLN A 236 0.65 -25.25 30.89
C GLN A 236 1.89 -26.01 31.41
N HIS A 237 3.04 -25.35 31.55
CA HIS A 237 4.25 -25.94 32.14
C HIS A 237 4.78 -25.09 33.29
N THR A 238 3.96 -24.97 34.33
CA THR A 238 4.45 -24.70 35.69
C THR A 238 3.48 -25.40 36.64
N LYS A 239 3.68 -26.72 36.78
CA LYS A 239 3.22 -27.50 37.92
C LYS A 239 4.40 -27.65 38.88
#